data_AF-A0A932DLU8-F1
#
_entry.id   AF-A0A932DLU8-F1
#
_cell.length_a   1.000
_cell.length_b   1.000
_cell.length_c   1.000
_cell.angle_alpha   90.00
_cell.angle_beta   90.00
_cell.angle_gamma   90.00
#
_symmetry.space_group_name_H-M   'P 1'
#
loop_
_entity.id
_entity.type
_entity.pdbx_description
1 polymer ?
#
loop_
_entity_poly.entity_id
_entity_poly.type
_entity_poly.pdbx_seq_one_letter_code
_entity_poly.pdbx_strand_id
1 'polypeptide(L)'
;MTATRFVVPLQGSPIDRYRHYHALDRRVVTEFTIQYEAEMNRLFEEKYDELFTEFNRYVVEHPAFSKRIPADALVVLLDKNDPVFNRENLRRVKKYLKHDDQPHRPVVYVQV
;
A
#
# COMPACT_ATOMS: atom_id res chain seq x y z
N MET A 1 -9.65 34.07 21.72
CA MET A 1 -8.92 34.62 20.56
C MET A 1 -9.43 33.89 19.32
N THR A 2 -10.08 34.62 18.44
CA THR A 2 -10.70 34.12 17.22
C THR A 2 -9.61 33.93 16.16
N ALA A 3 -9.44 32.71 15.66
CA ALA A 3 -8.69 32.44 14.44
C ALA A 3 -9.64 31.75 13.46
N THR A 4 -10.31 32.56 12.66
CA THR A 4 -11.03 32.11 11.46
C THR A 4 -10.09 32.25 10.26
N ARG A 5 -10.22 31.32 9.29
CA ARG A 5 -9.87 31.32 7.84
C ARG A 5 -8.90 30.21 7.44
N PHE A 6 -8.94 29.56 6.28
CA PHE A 6 -9.98 29.11 5.32
C PHE A 6 -9.31 28.02 4.43
N VAL A 7 -10.10 27.36 3.58
CA VAL A 7 -9.90 26.12 2.81
C VAL A 7 -8.75 26.15 1.78
N VAL A 8 -8.08 25.00 1.55
CA VAL A 8 -7.37 24.71 0.29
C VAL A 8 -8.08 23.56 -0.43
N PRO A 9 -8.74 23.80 -1.58
CA PRO A 9 -9.19 22.71 -2.43
C PRO A 9 -7.97 22.12 -3.14
N LEU A 10 -7.68 20.85 -2.92
CA LEU A 10 -6.71 20.13 -3.75
C LEU A 10 -7.34 19.85 -5.12
N GLN A 11 -7.41 20.86 -5.99
CA GLN A 11 -7.42 20.61 -7.43
C GLN A 11 -5.96 20.45 -7.87
N GLY A 12 -5.47 19.22 -7.82
CA GLY A 12 -4.11 18.85 -8.21
C GLY A 12 -4.05 17.36 -8.55
N SER A 13 -3.17 17.03 -9.50
CA SER A 13 -2.88 15.68 -9.99
C SER A 13 -2.74 14.66 -8.84
N PRO A 14 -3.06 13.36 -9.03
CA PRO A 14 -3.00 12.32 -7.99
C PRO A 14 -1.70 12.26 -7.15
N ILE A 15 -0.63 12.90 -7.63
CA ILE A 15 0.73 12.94 -7.10
C ILE A 15 0.90 13.88 -5.88
N ASP A 16 0.05 14.89 -5.67
CA ASP A 16 0.26 15.92 -4.63
C ASP A 16 -0.26 15.56 -3.21
N ARG A 17 -0.75 14.33 -2.99
CA ARG A 17 -1.47 13.96 -1.75
C ARG A 17 -0.65 13.77 -0.47
N TYR A 18 0.66 13.99 -0.47
CA TYR A 18 1.53 13.54 0.64
C TYR A 18 2.23 14.62 1.46
N ARG A 19 1.83 15.90 1.34
CA ARG A 19 2.29 16.92 2.28
C ARG A 19 1.14 17.81 2.71
N HIS A 20 0.82 17.81 4.00
CA HIS A 20 0.59 19.02 4.81
C HIS A 20 0.53 18.66 6.31
N TYR A 21 1.22 19.43 7.14
CA TYR A 21 0.96 19.51 8.58
C TYR A 21 0.43 20.91 8.90
N HIS A 22 -0.62 21.01 9.71
CA HIS A 22 -1.11 22.25 10.28
C HIS A 22 -1.39 22.14 11.78
N ALA A 23 -1.19 23.27 12.47
CA ALA A 23 -1.59 23.51 13.85
C ALA A 23 -3.13 23.44 13.98
N LEU A 24 -3.63 22.30 14.43
CA LEU A 24 -5.03 22.03 14.73
C LEU A 24 -5.14 21.52 16.18
N ASP A 25 -6.33 21.61 16.77
CA ASP A 25 -6.63 21.01 18.07
C ASP A 25 -6.27 19.51 18.06
N ARG A 26 -5.55 19.04 19.09
CA ARG A 26 -5.08 17.65 19.20
C ARG A 26 -6.20 16.62 19.00
N ARG A 27 -7.45 16.91 19.42
CA ARG A 27 -8.58 16.00 19.22
C ARG A 27 -8.97 15.88 17.75
N VAL A 28 -9.09 17.00 17.05
CA VAL A 28 -9.41 17.06 15.62
C VAL A 28 -8.29 16.45 14.78
N VAL A 29 -7.02 16.70 15.13
CA VAL A 29 -5.86 16.07 14.47
C VAL A 29 -5.93 14.54 14.59
N THR A 30 -6.26 14.03 15.78
CA THR A 30 -6.28 12.58 16.02
C THR A 30 -7.38 11.90 15.22
N GLU A 31 -8.60 12.45 15.24
CA GLU A 31 -9.73 11.91 14.48
C GLU A 31 -9.48 11.96 12.96
N PHE A 32 -8.99 13.09 12.45
CA PHE A 32 -8.62 13.23 11.04
C PHE A 32 -7.52 12.25 10.63
N THR A 33 -6.50 12.06 11.48
CA THR A 33 -5.41 11.10 11.21
C THR A 33 -5.94 9.67 11.15
N ILE A 34 -6.83 9.26 12.07
CA ILE A 34 -7.43 7.92 12.08
C ILE A 34 -8.26 7.69 10.81
N GLN A 35 -9.09 8.67 10.43
CA GLN A 35 -9.92 8.56 9.22
C GLN A 35 -9.07 8.48 7.95
N TYR A 36 -8.03 9.32 7.85
CA TYR A 36 -7.09 9.32 6.73
C TYR A 36 -6.32 7.99 6.66
N GLU A 37 -5.83 7.46 7.78
CA GLU A 37 -5.17 6.15 7.82
C GLU A 37 -6.11 5.02 7.40
N ALA A 38 -7.37 5.04 7.84
CA ALA A 38 -8.37 4.06 7.44
C ALA A 38 -8.67 4.11 5.94
N GLU A 39 -8.84 5.31 5.37
CA GLU A 39 -9.04 5.50 3.93
C GLU A 39 -7.81 5.03 3.13
N MET A 40 -6.60 5.40 3.56
CA MET A 40 -5.37 4.97 2.91
C MET A 40 -5.15 3.46 3.00
N ASN A 41 -5.55 2.82 4.10
CA ASN A 41 -5.53 1.36 4.22
C ASN A 41 -6.50 0.72 3.23
N ARG A 42 -7.72 1.25 3.14
CA ARG A 42 -8.73 0.75 2.21
C ARG A 42 -8.27 0.85 0.76
N LEU A 43 -7.73 2.00 0.34
CA LEU A 43 -7.21 2.19 -1.02
C LEU A 43 -6.05 1.24 -1.33
N PHE A 44 -5.20 0.97 -0.33
CA PHE A 44 -4.13 -0.02 -0.46
C PHE A 44 -4.68 -1.44 -0.65
N GLU A 45 -5.68 -1.83 0.14
CA GLU A 45 -6.33 -3.15 0.05
C GLU A 45 -7.03 -3.36 -1.29
N GLU A 46 -7.81 -2.37 -1.74
CA GLU A 46 -8.47 -2.41 -3.06
C GLU A 46 -7.45 -2.56 -4.19
N LYS A 47 -6.32 -1.84 -4.11
CA LYS A 47 -5.24 -1.95 -5.10
C LYS A 47 -4.54 -3.31 -5.05
N TYR A 48 -4.31 -3.84 -3.86
CA TYR A 48 -3.69 -5.15 -3.69
C TYR A 48 -4.57 -6.27 -4.28
N ASP A 49 -5.89 -6.21 -4.05
CA ASP A 49 -6.86 -7.18 -4.56
C ASP A 49 -6.93 -7.17 -6.09
N GLU A 50 -6.84 -5.99 -6.72
CA GLU A 50 -6.72 -5.83 -8.16
C GLU A 50 -5.48 -6.57 -8.69
N LEU A 51 -4.29 -6.26 -8.15
CA LEU A 51 -3.03 -6.87 -8.58
C LEU A 51 -3.01 -8.38 -8.32
N PHE A 52 -3.62 -8.84 -7.22
CA PHE A 52 -3.70 -10.25 -6.89
C PHE A 52 -4.59 -11.02 -7.87
N THR A 53 -5.70 -10.42 -8.27
CA THR A 53 -6.58 -10.99 -9.30
C THR A 53 -5.85 -11.14 -10.63
N GLU A 54 -5.12 -10.10 -11.04
CA GLU A 54 -4.30 -10.08 -12.26
C GLU A 54 -3.18 -11.13 -12.23
N PHE A 55 -2.47 -11.22 -11.12
CA PHE A 55 -1.44 -12.23 -10.90
C PHE A 55 -2.01 -13.65 -11.00
N ASN A 56 -3.14 -13.92 -10.35
CA ASN A 56 -3.77 -15.24 -10.38
C ASN A 56 -4.22 -15.62 -11.80
N ARG A 57 -4.80 -14.67 -12.55
CA ARG A 57 -5.14 -14.89 -13.96
C ARG A 57 -3.90 -15.25 -14.76
N TYR A 58 -2.81 -14.47 -14.61
CA TYR A 58 -1.56 -14.73 -15.32
C TYR A 58 -0.99 -16.11 -15.00
N VAL A 59 -1.00 -16.52 -13.73
CA VAL A 59 -0.51 -17.84 -13.29
C VAL A 59 -1.31 -18.99 -13.91
N VAL A 60 -2.64 -18.85 -13.97
CA VAL A 60 -3.52 -19.85 -14.61
C VAL A 60 -3.23 -19.97 -16.10
N GLU A 61 -3.04 -18.84 -16.78
CA GLU A 61 -2.73 -18.79 -18.22
C GLU A 61 -1.30 -19.28 -18.52
N HIS A 62 -0.37 -19.14 -17.57
CA HIS A 62 1.05 -19.43 -17.73
C HIS A 62 1.57 -20.40 -16.65
N PRO A 63 1.16 -21.68 -16.67
CA PRO A 63 1.55 -22.66 -15.64
C PRO A 63 3.06 -22.96 -15.58
N ALA A 64 3.81 -22.63 -16.63
CA ALA A 64 5.29 -22.70 -16.59
C ALA A 64 5.91 -21.62 -15.69
N PHE A 65 5.23 -20.47 -15.53
CA PHE A 65 5.68 -19.40 -14.66
C PHE A 65 5.59 -19.79 -13.18
N SER A 66 4.48 -20.42 -12.76
CA SER A 66 4.31 -20.85 -11.36
C SER A 66 5.36 -21.87 -10.91
N LYS A 67 5.84 -22.73 -11.82
CA LYS A 67 6.95 -23.67 -11.55
C LYS A 67 8.27 -22.99 -11.18
N ARG A 68 8.43 -21.69 -11.48
CA ARG A 68 9.62 -20.90 -11.12
C ARG A 68 9.51 -20.28 -9.73
N ILE A 69 8.31 -20.25 -9.14
CA ILE A 69 8.09 -19.73 -7.80
C ILE A 69 8.41 -20.86 -6.81
N PRO A 70 9.34 -20.68 -5.86
CA PRO A 70 9.61 -21.69 -4.85
C PRO A 70 8.35 -22.02 -4.04
N ALA A 71 8.25 -23.26 -3.58
CA ALA A 71 7.22 -23.63 -2.61
C ALA A 71 7.31 -22.73 -1.37
N ASP A 72 6.15 -22.40 -0.81
CA ASP A 72 5.99 -21.57 0.41
C ASP A 72 6.57 -20.15 0.32
N ALA A 73 6.92 -19.70 -0.90
CA ALA A 73 7.42 -18.37 -1.12
C ALA A 73 6.36 -17.30 -0.79
N LEU A 74 6.78 -16.26 -0.08
CA LEU A 74 6.00 -15.04 0.05
C LEU A 74 6.09 -14.26 -1.26
N VAL A 75 4.99 -14.22 -2.00
CA VAL A 75 4.87 -13.40 -3.23
C VAL A 75 4.51 -11.97 -2.85
N VAL A 76 5.31 -11.01 -3.30
CA VAL A 76 5.10 -9.58 -3.08
C VAL A 76 4.80 -8.92 -4.42
N LEU A 77 3.57 -8.44 -4.58
CA LEU A 77 3.12 -7.79 -5.80
C LEU A 77 3.55 -6.31 -5.83
N LEU A 78 4.08 -5.89 -6.97
CA LEU A 78 4.50 -4.53 -7.24
C LEU A 78 3.79 -4.03 -8.50
N ASP A 79 3.29 -2.80 -8.48
CA ASP A 79 2.72 -2.15 -9.65
C ASP A 79 3.83 -1.32 -10.33
N LYS A 80 4.09 -1.57 -11.61
CA LYS A 80 5.07 -0.79 -12.39
C LYS A 80 4.78 0.71 -12.47
N ASN A 81 3.51 1.09 -12.32
CA ASN A 81 3.05 2.47 -12.46
C ASN A 81 2.82 3.17 -11.12
N ASP A 82 2.87 2.45 -9.99
CA ASP A 82 2.61 3.03 -8.66
C ASP A 82 3.77 2.80 -7.68
N PRO A 83 4.80 3.67 -7.71
CA PRO A 83 5.93 3.59 -6.79
C PRO A 83 5.55 3.89 -5.33
N VAL A 84 4.41 4.56 -5.08
CA VAL A 84 3.96 4.87 -3.72
C VAL A 84 3.35 3.62 -3.09
N PHE A 85 2.47 2.93 -3.81
CA PHE A 85 1.96 1.61 -3.41
C PHE A 85 3.13 0.65 -3.14
N ASN A 86 4.10 0.57 -4.05
CA ASN A 86 5.27 -0.31 -3.89
C ASN A 86 6.03 -0.04 -2.60
N ARG A 87 6.29 1.24 -2.28
CA ARG A 87 6.98 1.61 -1.05
C ARG A 87 6.20 1.19 0.20
N GLU A 88 4.89 1.42 0.21
CA GLU A 88 4.06 1.02 1.35
C GLU A 88 3.93 -0.51 1.47
N ASN A 89 3.79 -1.22 0.35
CA ASN A 89 3.74 -2.68 0.35
C ASN A 89 5.04 -3.28 0.89
N LEU A 90 6.19 -2.81 0.40
CA LEU A 90 7.51 -3.22 0.89
C LEU A 90 7.69 -2.93 2.38
N ARG A 91 7.18 -1.77 2.87
CA ARG A 91 7.21 -1.44 4.31
C ARG A 91 6.36 -2.41 5.12
N ARG A 92 5.18 -2.78 4.65
CA ARG A 92 4.28 -3.76 5.29
C ARG A 92 4.92 -5.16 5.32
N VAL A 93 5.45 -5.62 4.19
CA VAL A 93 6.16 -6.91 4.08
C VAL A 93 7.35 -6.97 5.03
N LYS A 94 8.16 -5.90 5.11
CA LYS A 94 9.28 -5.85 6.06
C LYS A 94 8.84 -5.96 7.51
N LYS A 95 7.67 -5.44 7.87
CA LYS A 95 7.10 -5.62 9.22
C LYS A 95 6.59 -7.05 9.42
N TYR A 96 5.91 -7.62 8.44
CA TYR A 96 5.44 -9.00 8.46
C TYR A 96 6.59 -10.00 8.65
N LEU A 97 7.65 -9.88 7.84
CA LEU A 97 8.81 -10.78 7.89
C LEU A 97 9.55 -10.78 9.24
N LYS A 98 9.44 -9.72 10.04
CA LYS A 98 10.02 -9.68 11.39
C LYS A 98 9.32 -10.59 12.39
N HIS A 99 8.07 -10.94 12.09
CA HIS A 99 7.18 -11.72 12.96
C HIS A 99 6.69 -12.98 12.23
N ASP A 100 7.39 -13.40 11.17
CA ASP A 100 7.03 -14.56 10.40
C ASP A 100 7.46 -15.84 11.12
N ASP A 101 6.56 -16.81 11.21
CA ASP A 101 6.84 -18.12 11.80
C ASP A 101 7.83 -18.94 10.95
N GLN A 102 8.03 -18.55 9.69
CA GLN A 102 9.01 -19.13 8.77
C GLN A 102 10.14 -18.12 8.44
N PRO A 103 11.17 -17.99 9.29
CA PRO A 103 12.20 -16.95 9.16
C PRO A 103 13.08 -17.08 7.90
N HIS A 104 13.02 -18.22 7.21
CA HIS A 104 13.82 -18.50 6.01
C HIS A 104 12.97 -18.65 4.75
N ARG A 105 11.68 -18.31 4.78
CA ARG A 105 10.84 -18.46 3.61
C ARG A 105 11.37 -17.62 2.44
N PRO A 106 11.39 -18.15 1.21
CA PRO A 106 11.75 -17.36 0.04
C PRO A 106 10.79 -16.18 -0.14
N VAL A 107 11.31 -15.02 -0.56
CA VAL A 107 10.49 -13.86 -0.92
C VAL A 107 10.66 -13.60 -2.41
N VAL A 108 9.55 -13.58 -3.15
CA VAL A 108 9.54 -13.38 -4.59
C VAL A 108 8.80 -12.08 -4.90
N TYR A 109 9.48 -11.16 -5.57
CA TYR A 109 8.88 -9.91 -6.02
C TYR A 109 8.37 -10.08 -7.45
N VAL A 110 7.09 -9.81 -7.66
CA VAL A 110 6.44 -9.91 -8.96
C VAL A 110 5.91 -8.55 -9.33
N GLN A 111 6.40 -8.03 -10.45
CA GLN A 111 5.88 -6.81 -11.03
C GLN A 111 4.75 -7.17 -12.00
N VAL A 112 3.57 -6.59 -11.77
CA VAL A 112 2.35 -6.77 -12.58
C VAL A 112 2.18 -5.59 -13.53
#